data_AF-A0A174AUC4-F1
#
_entry.id   AF-A0A174AUC4-F1
#
_cell.length_a   1.000
_cell.length_b   1.000
_cell.length_c   1.000
_cell.angle_alpha   90.00
_cell.angle_beta   90.00
_cell.angle_gamma   90.00
#
_symmetry.space_group_name_H-M   'P 1'
#
loop_
_entity.id
_entity.type
_entity.pdbx_description
1 polymer ?
#
loop_
_entity_poly.entity_id
_entity_poly.type
_entity_poly.pdbx_seq_one_letter_code
_entity_poly.pdbx_strand_id
1 'polypeptide(L)'
;MKEVVVLTKLAEDAIKKNELKLAKIALVKAIKLNPTSAPSYMLLGNTYYLLGDKLNSIKCYLAAIHIQISTFTKMQTATFSTMLNIKFDNAPEEIRELLPCKEGMIIYEDSSIPSHIAHSFFDIDPVDKLDPIVKECSKIYKKHLLTRKSIKEITSTSNICYEDYLNFDESHYIVLGREFLIDHLDWDNIDSKEVLKLYFSNKNKLSL
;
A
#
# COMPACT_ATOMS: atom_id res chain seq x y z
N MET A 1 19.08 11.95 5.94
CA MET A 1 18.88 10.48 5.90
C MET A 1 18.86 9.85 7.30
N LYS A 2 19.87 10.06 8.15
CA LYS A 2 19.89 9.52 9.54
C LYS A 2 18.64 9.88 10.36
N GLU A 3 18.19 11.13 10.29
CA GLU A 3 17.02 11.60 11.04
C GLU A 3 15.70 10.96 10.57
N VAL A 4 15.54 10.74 9.26
CA VAL A 4 14.36 10.03 8.71
C VAL A 4 14.30 8.61 9.26
N VAL A 5 15.44 7.90 9.29
CA VAL A 5 15.51 6.53 9.85
C VAL A 5 15.16 6.51 11.34
N VAL A 6 15.60 7.50 12.10
CA VAL A 6 15.25 7.63 13.53
C VAL A 6 13.74 7.85 13.71
N LEU A 7 13.14 8.74 12.90
CA LEU A 7 11.70 9.03 12.96
C LEU A 7 10.85 7.84 12.53
N THR A 8 11.25 7.11 11.48
CA THR A 8 10.55 5.89 11.07
C THR A 8 10.64 4.83 12.16
N LYS A 9 11.82 4.65 12.76
CA LYS A 9 12.00 3.68 13.85
C LYS A 9 11.15 4.02 15.08
N LEU A 10 11.12 5.30 15.46
CA LEU A 10 10.22 5.79 16.52
C LEU A 10 8.75 5.46 16.21
N ALA A 11 8.33 5.65 14.97
CA ALA A 11 6.96 5.35 14.56
C ALA A 11 6.64 3.85 14.65
N GLU A 12 7.56 2.98 14.25
CA GLU A 12 7.38 1.54 14.36
C GLU A 12 7.24 1.08 15.81
N ASP A 13 8.07 1.62 16.70
CA ASP A 13 8.02 1.29 18.12
C ASP A 13 6.74 1.84 18.77
N ALA A 14 6.29 3.03 18.36
CA ALA A 14 5.01 3.59 18.77
C ALA A 14 3.81 2.75 18.29
N ILE A 15 3.83 2.22 17.06
CA ILE A 15 2.77 1.31 16.55
C ILE A 15 2.68 0.05 17.41
N LYS A 16 3.81 -0.56 17.75
CA LYS A 16 3.84 -1.76 18.62
C LYS A 16 3.26 -1.50 20.02
N LYS A 17 3.41 -0.27 20.52
CA LYS A 17 2.82 0.19 21.80
C LYS A 17 1.39 0.71 21.66
N ASN A 18 0.81 0.63 20.45
CA ASN A 18 -0.49 1.21 20.12
C ASN A 18 -0.57 2.74 20.32
N GLU A 19 0.57 3.43 20.31
CA GLU A 19 0.69 4.89 20.39
C GLU A 19 0.52 5.53 19.00
N LEU A 20 -0.58 5.20 18.31
CA LEU A 20 -0.77 5.49 16.88
C LEU A 20 -0.72 6.99 16.52
N LYS A 21 -1.15 7.87 17.44
CA LYS A 21 -1.04 9.32 17.26
C LYS A 21 0.41 9.79 17.22
N LEU A 22 1.27 9.22 18.06
CA LEU A 22 2.71 9.52 18.08
C LEU A 22 3.37 9.00 16.80
N ALA A 23 3.04 7.77 16.39
CA ALA A 23 3.53 7.20 15.13
C ALA A 23 3.20 8.10 13.93
N LYS A 24 1.96 8.58 13.84
CA LYS A 24 1.52 9.53 12.80
C LYS A 24 2.36 10.80 12.80
N ILE A 25 2.59 11.42 13.97
CA ILE A 25 3.39 12.65 14.08
C ILE A 25 4.83 12.42 13.61
N ALA A 26 5.45 11.31 14.03
CA ALA A 26 6.81 10.96 13.64
C ALA A 26 6.93 10.75 12.12
N LEU A 27 5.96 10.06 11.51
CA LEU A 27 5.93 9.79 10.07
C LEU A 27 5.67 11.04 9.24
N VAL A 28 4.77 11.93 9.68
CA VAL A 28 4.56 13.22 9.02
C VAL A 28 5.86 14.06 9.05
N LYS A 29 6.62 14.03 10.15
CA LYS A 29 7.94 14.67 10.19
C LYS A 29 8.93 13.99 9.24
N ALA A 30 8.96 12.66 9.19
CA ALA A 30 9.84 11.90 8.29
C ALA A 30 9.57 12.24 6.81
N ILE A 31 8.30 12.33 6.42
CA ILE A 31 7.87 12.70 5.06
C ILE A 31 8.22 14.15 4.74
N LYS A 32 8.11 15.08 5.69
CA LYS A 32 8.57 16.48 5.46
C LYS A 32 10.06 16.55 5.17
N LEU A 33 10.88 15.70 5.81
CA LEU A 33 12.32 15.62 5.58
C LEU A 33 12.68 14.86 4.28
N ASN A 34 11.88 13.87 3.90
CA ASN A 34 12.03 13.14 2.65
C ASN A 34 10.66 12.88 1.98
N PRO A 35 10.18 13.84 1.15
CA PRO A 35 8.86 13.77 0.54
C PRO A 35 8.65 12.64 -0.47
N THR A 36 9.73 11.96 -0.88
CA THR A 36 9.72 10.85 -1.82
C THR A 36 10.13 9.52 -1.14
N SER A 37 9.86 9.38 0.16
CA SER A 37 10.11 8.12 0.88
C SER A 37 8.90 7.19 0.81
N ALA A 38 8.87 6.29 -0.18
CA ALA A 38 7.81 5.27 -0.28
C ALA A 38 7.62 4.47 1.04
N PRO A 39 8.68 4.01 1.75
CA PRO A 39 8.52 3.32 3.03
C PRO A 39 7.84 4.18 4.12
N SER A 40 8.11 5.49 4.15
CA SER A 40 7.48 6.39 5.13
C SER A 40 5.99 6.56 4.85
N TYR A 41 5.60 6.63 3.56
CA TYR A 41 4.19 6.65 3.18
C TYR A 41 3.50 5.32 3.47
N MET A 42 4.13 4.17 3.17
CA MET A 42 3.56 2.86 3.52
C MET A 42 3.27 2.75 5.02
N LEU A 43 4.24 3.14 5.85
CA LEU A 43 4.09 3.07 7.31
C LEU A 43 3.04 4.07 7.82
N LEU A 44 2.90 5.24 7.17
CA LEU A 44 1.85 6.20 7.47
C LEU A 44 0.46 5.68 7.04
N GLY A 45 0.37 5.00 5.90
CA GLY A 45 -0.83 4.31 5.44
C GLY A 45 -1.29 3.27 6.46
N ASN A 46 -0.38 2.42 6.92
CA ASN A 46 -0.65 1.43 7.98
C ASN A 46 -1.14 2.12 9.26
N THR A 47 -0.52 3.24 9.64
CA THR A 47 -0.89 4.01 10.82
C THR A 47 -2.29 4.60 10.70
N TYR A 48 -2.64 5.18 9.54
CA TYR A 48 -3.98 5.71 9.29
C TYR A 48 -5.04 4.61 9.27
N TYR A 49 -4.74 3.46 8.66
CA TYR A 49 -5.63 2.29 8.69
C TYR A 49 -5.95 1.87 10.14
N LEU A 50 -4.93 1.79 10.99
CA LEU A 50 -5.07 1.43 12.40
C LEU A 50 -5.82 2.48 13.22
N LEU A 51 -5.73 3.76 12.83
CA LEU A 51 -6.51 4.86 13.39
C LEU A 51 -7.97 4.90 12.89
N GLY A 52 -8.33 4.05 11.93
CA GLY A 52 -9.65 4.05 11.27
C GLY A 52 -9.81 5.13 10.20
N ASP A 53 -8.76 5.87 9.87
CA ASP A 53 -8.77 6.91 8.84
C ASP A 53 -8.44 6.29 7.47
N LYS A 54 -9.43 5.58 6.93
CA LYS A 54 -9.29 4.80 5.70
C LYS A 54 -8.92 5.66 4.49
N LEU A 55 -9.53 6.84 4.36
CA LEU A 55 -9.27 7.74 3.24
C LEU A 55 -7.81 8.20 3.20
N ASN A 56 -7.25 8.62 4.33
CA ASN A 56 -5.83 9.01 4.38
C ASN A 56 -4.88 7.80 4.27
N SER A 57 -5.34 6.61 4.67
CA SER A 57 -4.60 5.36 4.44
C SER A 57 -4.43 5.09 2.94
N ILE A 58 -5.53 5.12 2.17
CA ILE A 58 -5.52 4.97 0.71
C ILE A 58 -4.61 5.99 0.04
N LYS A 59 -4.72 7.28 0.42
CA LYS A 59 -3.85 8.35 -0.12
C LYS A 59 -2.36 8.08 0.12
N CYS A 60 -2.01 7.52 1.28
CA CYS A 60 -0.64 7.17 1.58
C CYS A 60 -0.15 5.99 0.72
N TYR A 61 -0.96 4.97 0.49
CA TYR A 61 -0.58 3.86 -0.37
C TYR A 61 -0.46 4.27 -1.84
N LEU A 62 -1.38 5.10 -2.34
CA LEU A 62 -1.27 5.72 -3.67
C LEU A 62 0.03 6.52 -3.82
N ALA A 63 0.38 7.32 -2.81
CA ALA A 63 1.65 8.04 -2.78
C ALA A 63 2.86 7.09 -2.78
N ALA A 64 2.82 5.99 -2.03
CA ALA A 64 3.92 5.03 -1.96
C ALA A 64 4.19 4.33 -3.30
N ILE A 65 3.14 3.79 -3.96
CA ILE A 65 3.28 3.12 -5.26
C ILE A 65 3.63 4.13 -6.36
N HIS A 66 3.11 5.36 -6.33
CA HIS A 66 3.52 6.42 -7.24
C HIS A 66 5.03 6.65 -7.14
N ILE A 67 5.56 6.78 -5.91
CA ILE A 67 7.00 6.97 -5.71
C ILE A 67 7.79 5.77 -6.22
N GLN A 68 7.32 4.53 -5.98
CA GLN A 68 7.97 3.34 -6.53
C GLN A 68 8.02 3.44 -8.06
N ILE A 69 6.88 3.58 -8.73
CA ILE A 69 6.80 3.71 -10.20
C ILE A 69 7.69 4.84 -10.72
N SER A 70 7.58 6.03 -10.15
CA SER A 70 8.39 7.22 -10.47
C SER A 70 9.89 7.05 -10.25
N THR A 71 10.28 6.16 -9.33
CA THR A 71 11.70 5.83 -9.09
C THR A 71 12.19 4.86 -10.16
N PHE A 72 11.37 3.89 -10.52
CA PHE A 72 11.68 2.90 -11.55
C PHE A 72 11.72 3.50 -12.96
N THR A 73 10.82 4.43 -13.31
CA THR A 73 10.90 5.20 -14.57
C THR A 73 12.27 5.90 -14.72
N LYS A 74 12.85 6.33 -13.60
CA LYS A 74 14.15 7.04 -13.55
C LYS A 74 15.36 6.10 -13.47
N MET A 75 15.19 4.84 -13.08
CA MET A 75 16.28 3.86 -13.03
C MET A 75 16.68 3.43 -14.45
N GLN A 76 17.50 4.23 -15.11
CA GLN A 76 18.06 3.97 -16.44
C GLN A 76 19.23 2.97 -16.40
N THR A 77 19.08 1.84 -15.71
CA THR A 77 20.08 0.75 -15.85
C THR A 77 19.63 -0.17 -16.98
N ALA A 78 20.55 -0.51 -17.89
CA ALA A 78 20.24 -1.37 -19.04
C ALA A 78 19.64 -2.71 -18.61
N THR A 79 20.17 -3.32 -17.55
CA THR A 79 19.69 -4.60 -17.02
C THR A 79 18.24 -4.51 -16.53
N PHE A 80 17.90 -3.47 -15.75
CA PHE A 80 16.55 -3.35 -15.20
C PHE A 80 15.52 -2.98 -16.26
N SER A 81 15.84 -2.04 -17.16
CA SER A 81 14.98 -1.71 -18.30
C SER A 81 14.70 -2.94 -19.16
N THR A 82 15.69 -3.82 -19.31
CA THR A 82 15.53 -5.07 -20.09
C THR A 82 14.59 -6.05 -19.37
N MET A 83 14.78 -6.26 -18.06
CA MET A 83 13.90 -7.13 -17.28
C MET A 83 12.44 -6.65 -17.27
N LEU A 84 12.22 -5.35 -17.09
CA LEU A 84 10.87 -4.78 -17.11
C LEU A 84 10.21 -4.94 -18.48
N ASN A 85 10.94 -4.67 -19.57
CA ASN A 85 10.42 -4.86 -20.93
C ASN A 85 10.06 -6.33 -21.17
N ILE A 86 10.97 -7.28 -20.84
CA ILE A 86 10.70 -8.72 -20.99
C ILE A 86 9.45 -9.14 -20.21
N LYS A 87 9.30 -8.64 -18.98
CA LYS A 87 8.12 -8.94 -18.14
C LYS A 87 6.85 -8.38 -18.73
N PHE A 88 6.88 -7.12 -19.19
CA PHE A 88 5.73 -6.50 -19.83
C PHE A 88 5.37 -7.22 -21.12
N ASP A 89 6.34 -7.52 -22.00
CA ASP A 89 6.13 -8.20 -23.27
C ASP A 89 5.56 -9.62 -23.11
N ASN A 90 5.94 -10.31 -22.03
CA ASN A 90 5.43 -11.64 -21.68
C ASN A 90 4.13 -11.61 -20.86
N ALA A 91 3.62 -10.44 -20.47
CA ALA A 91 2.38 -10.35 -19.72
C ALA A 91 1.17 -10.68 -20.63
N PRO A 92 0.08 -11.23 -20.05
CA PRO A 92 -1.20 -11.38 -20.75
C PRO A 92 -1.61 -10.09 -21.47
N GLU A 93 -2.21 -10.23 -22.65
CA GLU A 93 -2.64 -9.09 -23.48
C GLU A 93 -3.57 -8.15 -22.71
N GLU A 94 -4.47 -8.70 -21.92
CA GLU A 94 -5.41 -7.94 -21.10
C GLU A 94 -4.70 -7.03 -20.10
N ILE A 95 -3.59 -7.47 -19.51
CA ILE A 95 -2.80 -6.66 -18.58
C ILE A 95 -2.04 -5.57 -19.33
N ARG A 96 -1.50 -5.88 -20.51
CA ARG A 96 -0.76 -4.91 -21.34
C ARG A 96 -1.66 -3.80 -21.84
N GLU A 97 -2.91 -4.10 -22.21
CA GLU A 97 -3.91 -3.11 -22.63
C GLU A 97 -4.43 -2.27 -21.48
N LEU A 98 -4.52 -2.84 -20.27
CA LEU A 98 -5.00 -2.16 -19.08
C LEU A 98 -4.02 -1.12 -18.53
N LEU A 99 -2.70 -1.36 -18.68
CA LEU A 99 -1.67 -0.51 -18.08
C LEU A 99 -1.36 0.73 -18.95
N PRO A 100 -1.49 1.96 -18.40
CA PRO A 100 -1.19 3.18 -19.17
C PRO A 100 0.29 3.34 -19.55
N CYS A 101 1.19 2.68 -18.82
CA CYS A 101 2.62 2.57 -19.15
C CYS A 101 3.20 1.25 -18.62
N LYS A 102 4.32 0.82 -19.21
CA LYS A 102 5.00 -0.44 -18.82
C LYS A 102 5.48 -0.46 -17.38
N GLU A 103 5.84 0.70 -16.80
CA GLU A 103 6.23 0.82 -15.40
C GLU A 103 5.06 0.54 -14.46
N GLY A 104 3.82 0.62 -14.95
CA GLY A 104 2.64 0.15 -14.23
C GLY A 104 2.70 -1.33 -13.84
N MET A 105 3.55 -2.15 -14.47
CA MET A 105 3.80 -3.54 -14.07
C MET A 105 4.24 -3.69 -12.61
N ILE A 106 4.76 -2.64 -11.98
CA ILE A 106 5.13 -2.66 -10.55
C ILE A 106 3.93 -3.01 -9.66
N ILE A 107 2.71 -2.64 -10.07
CA ILE A 107 1.45 -3.01 -9.39
C ILE A 107 1.25 -4.55 -9.37
N TYR A 108 1.81 -5.25 -10.35
CA TYR A 108 1.73 -6.71 -10.46
C TYR A 108 2.91 -7.41 -9.77
N GLU A 109 4.05 -6.73 -9.63
CA GLU A 109 5.25 -7.24 -8.97
C GLU A 109 5.21 -7.11 -7.45
N ASP A 110 4.62 -6.04 -6.92
CA ASP A 110 4.43 -5.81 -5.50
C ASP A 110 2.97 -6.06 -5.11
N SER A 111 2.68 -7.24 -4.54
CA SER A 111 1.34 -7.58 -4.07
C SER A 111 0.96 -6.89 -2.74
N SER A 112 1.92 -6.30 -2.03
CA SER A 112 1.68 -5.75 -0.69
C SER A 112 0.83 -4.49 -0.72
N ILE A 113 1.11 -3.55 -1.63
CA ILE A 113 0.36 -2.30 -1.73
C ILE A 113 -1.09 -2.51 -2.23
N PRO A 114 -1.34 -3.32 -3.28
CA PRO A 114 -2.71 -3.70 -3.66
C PRO A 114 -3.51 -4.24 -2.47
N SER A 115 -2.96 -5.22 -1.72
CA SER A 115 -3.62 -5.79 -0.55
C SER A 115 -3.91 -4.73 0.53
N HIS A 116 -2.95 -3.84 0.82
CA HIS A 116 -3.13 -2.75 1.78
C HIS A 116 -4.25 -1.75 1.39
N ILE A 117 -4.34 -1.41 0.11
CA ILE A 117 -5.41 -0.55 -0.41
C ILE A 117 -6.76 -1.24 -0.28
N ALA A 118 -6.83 -2.51 -0.67
CA ALA A 118 -8.05 -3.28 -0.58
C ALA A 118 -8.53 -3.37 0.87
N HIS A 119 -7.66 -3.67 1.83
CA HIS A 119 -8.04 -3.59 3.26
C HIS A 119 -8.53 -2.20 3.68
N SER A 120 -7.94 -1.13 3.15
CA SER A 120 -8.36 0.23 3.49
C SER A 120 -9.74 0.60 2.91
N PHE A 121 -10.12 0.01 1.78
CA PHE A 121 -11.41 0.22 1.11
C PHE A 121 -12.49 -0.79 1.55
N PHE A 122 -12.18 -2.06 1.74
CA PHE A 122 -13.18 -3.10 2.03
C PHE A 122 -13.54 -3.21 3.51
N ASP A 123 -12.65 -2.78 4.41
CA ASP A 123 -12.94 -2.75 5.84
C ASP A 123 -13.79 -1.51 6.23
N ILE A 124 -14.60 -0.96 5.30
CA ILE A 124 -15.45 0.24 5.47
C ILE A 124 -16.74 -0.08 6.22
N ASP A 125 -17.28 -1.29 6.10
CA ASP A 125 -18.48 -1.68 6.83
C ASP A 125 -18.19 -1.88 8.33
N PRO A 126 -19.21 -1.72 9.21
CA PRO A 126 -19.12 -2.26 10.55
C PRO A 126 -18.70 -3.73 10.41
N VAL A 127 -17.60 -4.11 11.06
CA VAL A 127 -16.96 -5.43 10.94
C VAL A 127 -17.93 -6.60 11.11
N ASP A 128 -19.09 -6.37 11.74
CA ASP A 128 -20.17 -7.33 11.95
C ASP A 128 -21.09 -7.58 10.74
N LYS A 129 -21.01 -6.75 9.69
CA LYS A 129 -21.77 -6.93 8.43
C LYS A 129 -20.94 -7.56 7.32
N LEU A 130 -19.63 -7.72 7.53
CA LEU A 130 -18.74 -8.32 6.56
C LEU A 130 -19.00 -9.82 6.45
N ASP A 131 -18.73 -10.38 5.27
CA ASP A 131 -18.60 -11.83 5.09
C ASP A 131 -17.63 -12.39 6.16
N PRO A 132 -17.94 -13.55 6.79
CA PRO A 132 -17.09 -14.16 7.80
C PRO A 132 -15.60 -14.24 7.43
N ILE A 133 -15.26 -14.54 6.16
CA ILE A 133 -13.85 -14.63 5.74
C ILE A 133 -13.20 -13.24 5.71
N VAL A 134 -13.92 -12.23 5.20
CA VAL A 134 -13.45 -10.83 5.15
C VAL A 134 -13.21 -10.35 6.57
N LYS A 135 -14.18 -10.56 7.47
CA LYS A 135 -14.08 -10.22 8.90
C LYS A 135 -12.83 -10.79 9.55
N GLU A 136 -12.52 -12.06 9.28
CA GLU A 136 -11.35 -12.70 9.88
C GLU A 136 -10.04 -12.19 9.25
N CYS A 137 -9.99 -12.02 7.93
CA CYS A 137 -8.85 -11.42 7.24
C CYS A 137 -8.55 -10.01 7.76
N SER A 138 -9.55 -9.14 7.95
CA SER A 138 -9.35 -7.78 8.50
C SER A 138 -8.77 -7.82 9.92
N LYS A 139 -9.19 -8.78 10.76
CA LYS A 139 -8.60 -8.96 12.11
C LYS A 139 -7.14 -9.42 12.04
N ILE A 140 -6.85 -10.38 11.17
CA ILE A 140 -5.50 -10.92 10.96
C ILE A 140 -4.58 -9.79 10.48
N TYR A 141 -5.02 -9.05 9.46
CA TYR A 141 -4.29 -7.90 8.91
C TYR A 141 -4.04 -6.82 9.96
N LYS A 142 -5.06 -6.42 10.73
CA LYS A 142 -4.90 -5.47 11.83
C LYS A 142 -3.87 -5.93 12.87
N LYS A 143 -3.90 -7.23 13.24
CA LYS A 143 -2.94 -7.82 14.18
C LYS A 143 -1.53 -7.88 13.57
N HIS A 144 -1.41 -8.13 12.27
CA HIS A 144 -0.16 -8.11 11.53
C HIS A 144 0.49 -6.71 11.58
N LEU A 145 -0.28 -5.66 11.28
CA LEU A 145 0.21 -4.29 11.33
C LEU A 145 0.64 -3.84 12.74
N LEU A 146 -0.13 -4.19 13.77
CA LEU A 146 0.17 -3.82 15.16
C LEU A 146 1.37 -4.58 15.74
N THR A 147 1.44 -5.89 15.51
CA THR A 147 2.43 -6.75 16.19
C THR A 147 3.69 -6.99 15.37
N ARG A 148 3.63 -6.78 14.05
CA ARG A 148 4.65 -7.17 13.06
C ARG A 148 4.91 -8.68 13.00
N LYS A 149 4.05 -9.51 13.61
CA LYS A 149 4.07 -10.96 13.40
C LYS A 149 3.67 -11.27 11.97
N SER A 150 4.24 -12.30 11.38
CA SER A 150 3.84 -12.77 10.06
C SER A 150 2.37 -13.22 10.07
N ILE A 151 1.73 -13.18 8.91
CA ILE A 151 0.35 -13.67 8.75
C ILE A 151 0.26 -15.14 9.18
N LYS A 152 1.24 -15.97 8.78
CA LYS A 152 1.35 -17.39 9.17
C LYS A 152 1.38 -17.60 10.69
N GLU A 153 2.11 -16.76 11.44
CA GLU A 153 2.11 -16.84 12.90
C GLU A 153 0.76 -16.45 13.49
N ILE A 154 0.08 -15.45 12.92
CA ILE A 154 -1.20 -14.98 13.43
C ILE A 154 -2.30 -16.01 13.17
N THR A 155 -2.32 -16.63 12.00
CA THR A 155 -3.36 -17.58 11.60
C THR A 155 -3.36 -18.86 12.41
N SER A 156 -2.22 -19.23 13.03
CA SER A 156 -2.12 -20.36 13.97
C SER A 156 -3.07 -20.28 15.17
N THR A 157 -3.62 -19.09 15.45
CA THR A 157 -4.56 -18.82 16.55
C THR A 157 -5.87 -18.17 16.09
N SER A 158 -6.14 -18.17 14.78
CA SER A 158 -7.32 -17.52 14.17
C SER A 158 -8.34 -18.53 13.66
N ASN A 159 -9.49 -18.05 13.18
CA ASN A 159 -10.56 -18.93 12.68
C ASN A 159 -10.30 -19.48 11.28
N ILE A 160 -9.35 -18.91 10.52
CA ILE A 160 -8.96 -19.38 9.19
C ILE A 160 -7.48 -19.79 9.18
N CYS A 161 -7.11 -20.75 8.33
CA CYS A 161 -5.72 -21.15 8.22
C CYS A 161 -4.91 -20.18 7.32
N TYR A 162 -3.59 -20.38 7.25
CA TYR A 162 -2.72 -19.52 6.43
C TYR A 162 -3.07 -19.62 4.95
N GLU A 163 -3.35 -20.84 4.47
CA GLU A 163 -3.68 -21.10 3.08
C GLU A 163 -5.01 -20.45 2.68
N ASP A 164 -6.03 -20.48 3.56
CA ASP A 164 -7.31 -19.80 3.31
C ASP A 164 -7.14 -18.28 3.21
N TYR A 165 -6.34 -17.69 4.10
CA TYR A 165 -6.03 -16.26 4.04
C TYR A 165 -5.32 -15.93 2.72
N LEU A 166 -4.29 -16.69 2.36
CA LEU A 166 -3.48 -16.43 1.18
C LEU A 166 -4.33 -16.54 -0.10
N ASN A 167 -5.11 -17.61 -0.22
CA ASN A 167 -6.02 -17.81 -1.35
C ASN A 167 -7.03 -16.65 -1.46
N PHE A 168 -7.57 -16.18 -0.34
CA PHE A 168 -8.50 -15.05 -0.33
C PHE A 168 -7.81 -13.73 -0.71
N ASP A 169 -6.63 -13.44 -0.15
CA ASP A 169 -5.85 -12.25 -0.47
C ASP A 169 -5.48 -12.20 -1.96
N GLU A 170 -5.01 -13.32 -2.52
CA GLU A 170 -4.65 -13.43 -3.95
C GLU A 170 -5.84 -13.29 -4.89
N SER A 171 -6.97 -13.93 -4.57
CA SER A 171 -8.15 -13.93 -5.45
C SER A 171 -9.06 -12.72 -5.30
N HIS A 172 -8.99 -11.98 -4.18
CA HIS A 172 -9.89 -10.86 -3.90
C HIS A 172 -9.13 -9.56 -3.63
N TYR A 173 -8.39 -9.48 -2.51
CA TYR A 173 -7.78 -8.20 -2.11
C TYR A 173 -6.74 -7.70 -3.11
N ILE A 174 -5.85 -8.56 -3.59
CA ILE A 174 -4.82 -8.17 -4.56
C ILE A 174 -5.48 -7.75 -5.87
N VAL A 175 -6.45 -8.51 -6.38
CA VAL A 175 -7.18 -8.18 -7.62
C VAL A 175 -7.84 -6.80 -7.53
N LEU A 176 -8.67 -6.59 -6.50
CA LEU A 176 -9.41 -5.35 -6.30
C LEU A 176 -8.47 -4.17 -6.02
N GLY A 177 -7.40 -4.41 -5.27
CA GLY A 177 -6.35 -3.42 -5.02
C GLY A 177 -5.64 -2.97 -6.30
N ARG A 178 -5.40 -3.89 -7.24
CA ARG A 178 -4.78 -3.57 -8.55
C ARG A 178 -5.73 -2.75 -9.42
N GLU A 179 -6.98 -3.17 -9.54
CA GLU A 179 -8.02 -2.41 -10.27
C GLU A 179 -8.10 -0.98 -9.73
N PHE A 180 -8.23 -0.84 -8.40
CA PHE A 180 -8.28 0.47 -7.76
C PHE A 180 -7.05 1.33 -8.08
N LEU A 181 -5.84 0.74 -7.99
CA LEU A 181 -4.61 1.46 -8.28
C LEU A 181 -4.55 1.96 -9.71
N ILE A 182 -4.93 1.12 -10.66
CA ILE A 182 -4.93 1.47 -12.09
C ILE A 182 -5.89 2.63 -12.35
N ASP A 183 -7.06 2.63 -11.71
CA ASP A 183 -8.05 3.68 -11.90
C ASP A 183 -7.70 5.01 -11.22
N HIS A 184 -6.98 4.97 -10.08
CA HIS A 184 -6.82 6.14 -9.20
C HIS A 184 -5.40 6.72 -9.16
N LEU A 185 -4.41 6.06 -9.76
CA LEU A 185 -3.09 6.66 -9.93
C LEU A 185 -3.14 7.81 -10.92
N ASP A 186 -2.31 8.82 -10.65
CA ASP A 186 -2.18 9.99 -11.52
C ASP A 186 -1.14 9.68 -12.61
N TRP A 187 -1.54 8.88 -13.59
CA TRP A 187 -0.67 8.38 -14.65
C TRP A 187 -0.04 9.51 -15.48
N ASP A 188 -0.81 10.58 -15.74
CA ASP A 188 -0.32 11.78 -16.45
C ASP A 188 0.84 12.46 -15.71
N ASN A 189 0.91 12.32 -14.38
CA ASN A 189 1.91 12.94 -13.53
C ASN A 189 2.79 11.93 -12.79
N ILE A 190 2.88 10.68 -13.25
CA ILE A 190 3.54 9.57 -12.52
C ILE A 190 5.03 9.83 -12.24
N ASP A 191 5.69 10.67 -13.04
CA ASP A 191 7.08 11.06 -12.84
C ASP A 191 7.29 12.21 -11.85
N SER A 192 6.22 12.83 -11.37
CA SER A 192 6.26 13.99 -10.47
C SER A 192 6.83 13.63 -9.11
N LYS A 193 7.60 14.56 -8.53
CA LYS A 193 8.05 14.47 -7.13
C LYS A 193 7.12 15.21 -6.17
N GLU A 194 6.11 15.92 -6.67
CA GLU A 194 5.15 16.69 -5.87
C GLU A 194 4.03 15.79 -5.29
N VAL A 195 4.41 14.63 -4.74
CA VAL A 195 3.48 13.57 -4.29
C VAL A 195 2.49 14.07 -3.24
N LEU A 196 2.95 14.93 -2.31
CA LEU A 196 2.07 15.57 -1.32
C LEU A 196 0.96 16.40 -1.97
N LYS A 197 1.28 17.12 -3.05
CA LYS A 197 0.31 17.94 -3.76
C LYS A 197 -0.71 17.07 -4.49
N LEU A 198 -0.23 16.06 -5.20
CA LEU A 198 -1.06 15.15 -6.00
C LEU A 198 -2.10 14.42 -5.14
N TYR A 199 -1.70 13.84 -4.01
CA TYR A 199 -2.58 12.94 -3.25
C TYR A 199 -3.23 13.59 -2.01
N PHE A 200 -2.71 14.71 -1.50
CA PHE A 200 -3.21 15.31 -0.26
C PHE A 200 -3.77 16.73 -0.41
N SER A 201 -3.57 17.41 -1.55
CA SER A 201 -4.06 18.79 -1.73
C SER A 201 -5.39 18.92 -2.46
N ASN A 202 -5.79 17.91 -3.25
CA ASN A 202 -7.08 17.93 -3.97
C ASN A 202 -8.19 17.22 -3.18
N LYS A 203 -9.29 17.93 -2.94
CA LYS A 203 -10.48 17.42 -2.20
C LYS A 203 -11.32 16.39 -2.98
N ASN A 204 -11.06 16.15 -4.27
CA ASN A 204 -12.05 15.52 -5.17
C ASN A 204 -11.62 14.23 -5.90
N LYS A 205 -10.48 13.58 -5.59
CA LYS A 205 -10.06 12.37 -6.34
C LYS A 205 -10.57 11.03 -5.78
N LEU A 206 -11.18 11.01 -4.60
CA LEU A 206 -11.61 9.79 -3.94
C LEU A 206 -13.07 9.96 -3.52
N SER A 207 -14.00 9.74 -4.45
CA SER A 207 -15.40 9.46 -4.10
C SER A 207 -15.47 8.01 -3.66
N LEU A 208 -15.37 7.79 -2.34
CA LEU A 208 -15.69 6.51 -1.70
C LEU A 208 -17.20 6.36 -1.59
#